data_AF-A0A7Y4HV85-F1
#
_entry.id   AF-A0A7Y4HV85-F1
#
_cell.length_a   1.000
_cell.length_b   1.000
_cell.length_c   1.000
_cell.angle_alpha   90.00
_cell.angle_beta   90.00
_cell.angle_gamma   90.00
#
_symmetry.space_group_name_H-M   'P 1'
#
loop_
_entity.id
_entity.type
_entity.pdbx_description
1 polymer ?
#
loop_
_entity_poly.entity_id
_entity_poly.type
_entity_poly.pdbx_seq_one_letter_code
_entity_poly.pdbx_strand_id
1 'polypeptide(L)' 'MAIQKRASGGRPSKGDRHVLTTRIPTAQAEKLFAVADAQGISASSFIAEVMAEKLATIDLEQLTGQETLPLYKAS' A
#
# COMPACT_ATOMS: atom_id res chain seq x y z
N MET A 1 -2.86 -15.15 -8.13
CA MET A 1 -2.09 -14.14 -8.86
C MET A 1 -0.62 -14.30 -8.51
N ALA A 2 0.26 -14.51 -9.49
CA ALA A 2 1.70 -14.51 -9.25
C ALA A 2 2.13 -13.06 -8.93
N ILE A 3 2.68 -12.84 -7.74
CA ILE A 3 3.36 -11.58 -7.42
C ILE A 3 4.51 -11.51 -8.42
N GLN A 4 4.41 -10.62 -9.42
CA GLN A 4 5.52 -10.31 -10.33
C GLN A 4 6.78 -10.14 -9.48
N LYS A 5 7.93 -10.72 -9.89
CA LYS A 5 9.21 -10.66 -9.18
C LYS A 5 9.58 -9.20 -8.83
N ARG A 6 9.06 -8.70 -7.72
CA ARG A 6 9.37 -7.42 -7.11
C ARG A 6 10.49 -7.72 -6.11
N ALA A 7 11.48 -6.84 -6.01
CA ALA A 7 12.64 -7.07 -5.14
C ALA A 7 12.17 -7.45 -3.73
N SER A 8 12.52 -8.67 -3.28
CA SER A 8 12.27 -9.16 -1.93
C SER A 8 13.37 -8.63 -1.01
N GLY A 9 13.39 -7.31 -0.81
CA GLY A 9 14.25 -6.69 0.17
C GLY A 9 13.52 -6.63 1.51
N GLY A 10 13.81 -7.56 2.41
CA GLY A 10 13.30 -7.53 3.77
C GLY A 10 14.45 -7.80 4.73
N ARG A 11 14.54 -7.05 5.84
CA ARG A 11 15.37 -7.48 6.97
C ARG A 11 14.77 -8.81 7.45
N PRO A 12 15.54 -9.92 7.59
CA PRO A 12 14.98 -11.21 7.99
C PRO A 12 14.14 -11.14 9.28
N SER A 13 14.53 -10.26 10.22
CA SER A 13 13.81 -10.01 11.48
C SER A 13 12.42 -9.39 11.31
N LYS A 14 12.05 -8.96 10.11
CA LYS A 14 10.80 -8.29 9.78
C LYS A 14 9.89 -9.20 8.93
N GLY A 15 10.25 -10.46 8.74
CA GLY A 15 9.43 -11.42 7.99
C GLY A 15 9.38 -11.15 6.48
N ASP A 16 8.48 -11.86 5.80
CA ASP A 16 8.31 -11.79 4.36
C ASP A 16 7.65 -10.48 3.94
N ARG A 17 8.43 -9.59 3.30
CA ARG A 17 8.04 -8.23 2.93
C ARG A 17 8.73 -7.80 1.64
N HIS A 18 8.07 -6.93 0.87
CA HIS A 18 8.65 -6.25 -0.29
C HIS A 18 9.04 -4.81 0.05
N VAL A 19 10.17 -4.34 -0.49
CA VAL A 19 10.51 -2.90 -0.44
C VAL A 19 9.70 -2.16 -1.49
N LEU A 20 9.05 -1.09 -1.07
CA LEU A 20 8.44 -0.10 -1.96
C LEU A 20 9.24 1.19 -1.85
N THR A 21 9.70 1.70 -2.99
CA THR A 21 10.40 3.00 -3.06
C THR A 21 9.51 3.98 -3.81
N THR A 22 9.13 5.07 -3.16
CA THR A 22 8.27 6.11 -3.71
C THR A 22 8.82 7.50 -3.36
N ARG A 23 8.45 8.51 -4.15
CA ARG A 23 8.80 9.91 -3.89
C ARG A 23 7.57 10.64 -3.39
N ILE A 24 7.73 11.45 -2.34
CA ILE A 24 6.70 12.34 -1.80
C ILE A 24 7.22 13.78 -1.80
N PRO A 25 6.34 14.79 -1.84
CA PRO A 25 6.74 16.19 -1.67
C PRO A 25 7.56 16.41 -0.39
N THR A 26 8.57 17.28 -0.44
CA THR A 26 9.48 17.54 0.68
C THR A 26 8.76 17.97 1.96
N ALA A 27 7.79 18.87 1.85
CA ALA A 27 6.98 19.31 2.99
C ALA A 27 6.22 18.15 3.68
N GLN A 28 5.81 17.13 2.92
CA GLN A 28 5.17 15.94 3.48
C GLN A 28 6.19 15.00 4.12
N ALA A 29 7.40 14.91 3.57
CA ALA A 29 8.50 14.15 4.17
C ALA A 29 8.92 14.73 5.52
N GLU A 30 9.06 16.05 5.63
CA GLU A 30 9.37 16.73 6.89
C GLU A 30 8.31 16.43 7.96
N LYS A 31 7.03 16.55 7.59
CA LYS A 31 5.92 16.21 8.48
C LYS A 31 5.93 14.73 8.88
N LEU A 32 6.21 13.83 7.95
CA LEU A 32 6.31 12.40 8.22
C LEU A 32 7.40 12.10 9.26
N PHE A 33 8.59 12.68 9.10
CA PHE A 33 9.68 12.47 10.05
C PHE A 33 9.33 13.01 11.44
N ALA A 34 8.77 14.22 11.51
CA ALA A 34 8.34 14.79 12.79
C ALA A 34 7.28 13.92 13.51
N VAL A 35 6.33 13.35 12.77
CA VAL A 35 5.32 12.44 13.34
C VAL A 35 5.94 11.12 13.79
N ALA A 36 6.81 10.53 12.98
CA ALA A 36 7.48 9.26 13.31
C ALA A 36 8.36 9.41 14.57
N ASP A 37 9.11 10.52 14.66
CA ASP A 37 9.95 10.85 15.82
C ASP A 37 9.10 11.06 17.09
N ALA A 38 7.99 11.79 16.98
CA ALA A 38 7.07 12.01 18.10
C ALA A 38 6.43 10.69 18.61
N GLN A 39 6.27 9.70 17.74
CA GLN A 39 5.74 8.37 18.07
C GLN A 39 6.83 7.36 18.48
N GLY A 40 8.11 7.72 18.37
CA GLY A 40 9.23 6.82 18.66
C GLY A 40 9.35 5.65 17.68
N ILE A 41 8.83 5.79 16.46
CA ILE A 41 8.88 4.76 15.42
C ILE A 41 9.66 5.26 14.20
N SER A 42 10.12 4.33 13.37
CA SER A 42 10.75 4.71 12.09
C SER A 42 9.70 5.19 11.07
N ALA A 43 10.07 6.14 10.21
CA ALA A 43 9.21 6.62 9.13
C ALA A 43 8.71 5.47 8.21
N SER A 44 9.54 4.45 7.98
CA SER A 44 9.14 3.27 7.20
C SER A 44 8.09 2.41 7.91
N SER A 45 8.12 2.35 9.24
CA SER A 45 7.07 1.66 10.02
C SER A 45 5.76 2.45 9.98
N PHE A 46 5.82 3.77 10.15
CA PHE A 46 4.65 4.64 10.01
C PHE A 46 4.00 4.50 8.63
N ILE A 47 4.80 4.56 7.55
CA ILE A 47 4.30 4.36 6.18
C ILE A 47 3.63 2.98 6.03
N ALA A 48 4.25 1.93 6.56
CA ALA A 48 3.72 0.58 6.46
C ALA A 48 2.37 0.43 7.19
N GLU A 49 2.23 1.02 8.36
CA GLU A 49 0.98 1.02 9.16
C GLU A 49 -0.13 1.77 8.43
N VAL A 50 0.10 3.02 8.03
CA VAL A 50 -0.90 3.83 7.30
C VAL A 50 -1.30 3.18 5.98
N MET A 51 -0.34 2.59 5.26
CA MET A 51 -0.63 1.85 4.03
C MET A 51 -1.51 0.62 4.31
N ALA A 52 -1.19 -0.16 5.35
CA ALA A 52 -1.97 -1.34 5.71
C ALA A 52 -3.40 -0.97 6.13
N GLU A 53 -3.56 0.06 6.95
CA GLU A 53 -4.87 0.61 7.32
C GLU A 53 -5.67 1.03 6.08
N LYS A 54 -5.05 1.76 5.16
CA LYS A 54 -5.73 2.20 3.94
C LYS A 54 -6.14 1.02 3.06
N LEU A 55 -5.26 0.03 2.87
CA LEU A 55 -5.55 -1.14 2.05
C LEU A 55 -6.65 -2.02 2.67
N ALA A 56 -6.73 -2.10 4.00
CA ALA A 56 -7.80 -2.83 4.69
C ALA A 56 -9.20 -2.25 4.41
N THR A 57 -9.29 -0.96 4.05
CA THR A 57 -10.56 -0.31 3.66
C THR A 57 -10.94 -0.51 2.19
N ILE A 58 -10.04 -1.09 1.38
CA ILE A 58 -10.23 -1.22 -0.06
C ILE A 58 -10.66 -2.64 -0.39
N ASP A 59 -11.86 -2.78 -0.94
CA ASP A 59 -12.31 -4.02 -1.55
C ASP A 59 -11.82 -4.08 -3.01
N LEU A 60 -10.90 -5.01 -3.29
CA LEU A 60 -10.33 -5.20 -4.62
C LEU A 60 -11.35 -5.75 -5.62
N GLU A 61 -12.36 -6.49 -5.17
CA GLU A 61 -13.39 -7.06 -6.04
C GLU A 61 -14.30 -5.95 -6.58
N GLN A 62 -14.60 -4.95 -5.74
CA GLN A 62 -15.35 -3.76 -6.15
C GLN A 62 -14.57 -2.86 -7.11
N LEU A 63 -13.25 -2.76 -6.98
CA LEU A 63 -12.41 -1.96 -7.88
C LEU A 63 -12.21 -2.60 -9.26
N THR A 64 -12.31 -3.92 -9.34
CA THR A 64 -12.10 -4.68 -10.59
C THR A 64 -13.39 -5.16 -11.24
N GLY A 65 -14.54 -4.94 -10.58
CA GLY A 65 -15.88 -5.24 -11.05
C GLY A 65 -16.32 -4.35 -12.20
N GLN A 66 -15.78 -4.60 -13.39
CA GLN A 66 -16.43 -4.22 -14.64
C GLN A 66 -17.67 -5.10 -14.76
N GLU A 67 -18.86 -4.54 -14.47
CA GLU A 67 -20.13 -5.27 -14.60
C GLU A 67 -20.24 -5.89 -16.00
N THR A 68 -20.57 -7.18 -16.05
CA THR A 68 -20.92 -7.84 -17.30
C THR A 68 -22.15 -7.15 -17.89
N LEU A 69 -21.97 -6.46 -19.03
CA LEU A 69 -23.06 -5.84 -19.78
C LEU A 69 -24.15 -6.92 -20.01
N PRO A 70 -25.37 -6.79 -19.46
CA PRO A 70 -26.41 -7.78 -19.68
C PRO A 70 -26.91 -7.66 -21.13
N LEU A 71 -26.32 -8.43 -22.04
CA LEU A 71 -26.71 -8.52 -23.45
C LEU A 71 -28.10 -9.15 -23.66
N TYR A 72 -28.81 -9.53 -22.59
CA TYR A 72 -30.11 -10.22 -22.64
C TYR A 72 -31.32 -9.28 -22.81
N LYS A 73 -31.13 -7.97 -23.01
CA LYS A 73 -32.21 -6.99 -23.24
C LYS A 73 -32.16 -6.26 -24.59
N ALA A 74 -31.45 -6.84 -25.57
CA ALA A 74 -31.58 -6.42 -26.96
C ALA A 74 -32.25 -7.55 -27.73
N SER A 75 -33.59 -7.53 -27.76
CA SER A 75 -34.44 -8.36 -28.61
C SER A 75 -35.54 -7.47 -29.17
#